data_AF-F9EN43-F1
#
_entry.id   AF-F9EN43-F1
#
_cell.length_a   1.000
_cell.length_b   1.000
_cell.length_c   1.000
_cell.angle_alpha   90.00
_cell.angle_beta   90.00
_cell.angle_gamma   90.00
#
_symmetry.space_group_name_H-M   'P 1'
#
loop_
_entity.id
_entity.type
_entity.pdbx_description
1 polymer ?
#
loop_
_entity_poly.entity_id
_entity_poly.type
_entity_poly.pdbx_seq_one_letter_code
_entity_poly.pdbx_strand_id
1 'polypeptide(L)'
;MKRIVYIRGKFKGTNKEMKEAYFYAKEMMTKYDLKPQYIGVIATEGWRNPGILTIKRKEKQLLEDLEKNKKIESIEIITKEMEGKEILYNKSYFLISQKYGIIAFWTNTNIEKINFEEILEEMKKYVEPGIEEICDWESGSSPIVYVHNGESTIKRTGKFQDKITVIYKKVTPLDIPIEV
;
A
#
# COMPACT_ATOMS: atom_id res chain seq x y z
N MET A 1 16.94 -4.98 -0.98
CA MET A 1 16.00 -4.78 -2.10
C MET A 1 14.55 -4.97 -1.63
N LYS A 2 13.59 -4.24 -2.19
CA LYS A 2 12.14 -4.46 -2.05
C LYS A 2 11.53 -4.51 -3.45
N ARG A 3 10.59 -5.41 -3.73
CA ARG A 3 9.76 -5.32 -4.96
C ARG A 3 8.45 -4.63 -4.63
N ILE A 4 8.09 -3.66 -5.45
CA ILE A 4 6.91 -2.80 -5.28
C ILE A 4 5.96 -3.07 -6.43
N VAL A 5 4.66 -3.07 -6.12
CA VAL A 5 3.57 -2.89 -7.07
C VAL A 5 2.65 -1.79 -6.55
N TYR A 6 2.28 -0.83 -7.39
CA TYR A 6 1.29 0.16 -7.01
C TYR A 6 0.43 0.62 -8.18
N ILE A 7 -0.78 1.05 -7.82
CA ILE A 7 -1.69 1.82 -8.67
C ILE A 7 -1.93 3.16 -8.00
N ARG A 8 -1.85 4.22 -8.79
CA ARG A 8 -2.35 5.55 -8.40
C ARG A 8 -3.37 6.02 -9.42
N GLY A 9 -4.49 6.53 -8.96
CA GLY A 9 -5.52 7.06 -9.83
C GLY A 9 -6.74 7.47 -9.02
N LYS A 10 -7.94 7.11 -9.47
CA LYS A 10 -9.18 7.45 -8.78
C LYS A 10 -9.70 6.23 -8.02
N PHE A 11 -9.82 6.33 -6.69
CA PHE A 11 -10.39 5.24 -5.90
C PHE A 11 -11.83 4.95 -6.34
N LYS A 12 -12.11 3.70 -6.70
CA LYS A 12 -13.44 3.21 -7.06
C LYS A 12 -14.16 2.80 -5.79
N GLY A 13 -15.17 3.58 -5.42
CA GLY A 13 -16.13 3.19 -4.41
C GLY A 13 -15.99 3.89 -3.07
N THR A 14 -16.53 3.23 -2.06
CA THR A 14 -16.86 3.75 -0.73
C THR A 14 -16.13 2.92 0.34
N ASN A 15 -16.60 2.99 1.58
CA ASN A 15 -16.11 2.12 2.65
C ASN A 15 -16.30 0.62 2.36
N LYS A 16 -17.28 0.24 1.52
CA LYS A 16 -17.48 -1.15 1.11
C LYS A 16 -16.27 -1.68 0.34
N GLU A 17 -15.87 -0.99 -0.73
CA GLU A 17 -14.71 -1.36 -1.55
C GLU A 17 -13.40 -1.28 -0.76
N MET A 18 -13.29 -0.34 0.19
CA MET A 18 -12.15 -0.29 1.11
C MET A 18 -12.11 -1.51 2.05
N LYS A 19 -13.26 -1.98 2.55
CA LYS A 19 -13.36 -3.22 3.34
C LYS A 19 -12.98 -4.45 2.52
N GLU A 20 -13.42 -4.53 1.27
CA GLU A 20 -13.06 -5.61 0.34
C GLU A 20 -11.56 -5.61 0.04
N ALA A 21 -10.98 -4.44 -0.29
CA ALA A 21 -9.54 -4.28 -0.51
C ALA A 21 -8.72 -4.67 0.73
N TYR A 22 -9.21 -4.35 1.94
CA TYR A 22 -8.58 -4.74 3.20
C TYR A 22 -8.53 -6.27 3.36
N PHE A 23 -9.65 -6.97 3.09
CA PHE A 23 -9.68 -8.42 3.16
C PHE A 23 -8.82 -9.08 2.09
N TYR A 24 -8.88 -8.58 0.86
CA TYR A 24 -8.01 -9.03 -0.23
C TYR A 24 -6.53 -8.92 0.17
N ALA A 25 -6.11 -7.77 0.70
CA ALA A 25 -4.74 -7.57 1.14
C ALA A 25 -4.34 -8.56 2.23
N LYS A 26 -5.21 -8.84 3.22
CA LYS A 26 -4.93 -9.84 4.25
C LYS A 26 -4.79 -11.26 3.68
N GLU A 27 -5.69 -11.65 2.78
CA GLU A 27 -5.70 -12.96 2.15
C GLU A 27 -4.44 -13.17 1.31
N MET A 28 -4.13 -12.21 0.43
CA MET A 28 -2.95 -12.24 -0.42
C MET A 28 -1.66 -12.27 0.40
N MET A 29 -1.53 -11.41 1.42
CA MET A 29 -0.35 -11.43 2.29
C MET A 29 -0.20 -12.77 3.01
N THR A 30 -1.31 -13.37 3.45
CA THR A 30 -1.27 -14.69 4.09
C THR A 30 -0.88 -15.79 3.10
N LYS A 31 -1.37 -15.75 1.85
CA LYS A 31 -1.02 -16.69 0.76
C LYS A 31 0.50 -16.77 0.52
N TYR A 32 1.23 -15.68 0.76
CA TYR A 32 2.67 -15.59 0.52
C TYR A 32 3.54 -15.61 1.79
N ASP A 33 3.01 -16.17 2.89
CA ASP A 33 3.69 -16.26 4.21
C ASP A 33 4.03 -14.90 4.84
N LEU A 34 3.33 -13.84 4.45
CA LEU A 34 3.48 -12.47 4.97
C LEU A 34 2.36 -12.13 5.94
N LYS A 35 2.03 -13.03 6.87
CA LYS A 35 0.87 -12.91 7.78
C LYS A 35 0.80 -11.51 8.42
N PRO A 36 -0.26 -10.72 8.15
CA PRO A 36 -0.44 -9.39 8.72
C PRO A 36 -0.46 -9.40 10.25
N GLN A 37 0.28 -8.47 10.85
CA GLN A 37 0.39 -8.34 12.31
C GLN A 37 -0.10 -6.97 12.80
N TYR A 38 0.17 -5.92 12.03
CA TYR A 38 -0.11 -4.55 12.42
C TYR A 38 -0.94 -3.80 11.39
N ILE A 39 -1.65 -2.80 11.88
CA ILE A 39 -2.51 -1.94 11.10
C ILE A 39 -2.26 -0.47 11.45
N GLY A 40 -2.16 0.37 10.43
CA GLY A 40 -2.29 1.82 10.54
C GLY A 40 -3.63 2.23 9.95
N VAL A 41 -4.35 3.15 10.61
CA VAL A 41 -5.59 3.71 10.07
C VAL A 41 -5.55 5.20 10.24
N ILE A 42 -5.74 5.91 9.14
CA ILE A 42 -5.93 7.37 9.13
C ILE A 42 -7.40 7.62 8.86
N ALA A 43 -8.05 8.31 9.79
CA ALA A 43 -9.47 8.64 9.74
C ALA A 43 -9.67 10.03 10.31
N THR A 44 -10.75 10.70 9.92
CA THR A 44 -11.03 12.06 10.41
C THR A 44 -11.41 12.08 11.89
N GLU A 45 -11.99 10.99 12.40
CA GLU A 45 -12.49 10.89 13.78
C GLU A 45 -12.31 9.48 14.33
N GLY A 46 -12.31 9.33 15.67
CA GLY A 46 -12.33 8.03 16.36
C GLY A 46 -10.98 7.32 16.50
N TRP A 47 -9.94 7.77 15.79
CA TRP A 47 -8.58 7.22 15.85
C TRP A 47 -7.63 8.21 16.54
N ARG A 48 -7.84 8.41 17.85
CA ARG A 48 -7.16 9.44 18.68
C ARG A 48 -5.62 9.31 18.76
N ASN A 49 -5.06 8.16 18.40
CA ASN A 49 -3.62 7.93 18.29
C ASN A 49 -3.33 7.24 16.95
N PRO A 50 -3.23 7.99 15.83
CA PRO A 50 -2.92 7.44 14.53
C PRO A 50 -1.49 6.90 14.55
N GLY A 51 -1.37 5.60 14.71
CA GLY A 51 -0.11 4.89 14.80
C GLY A 51 -0.29 3.44 14.38
N ILE A 52 0.84 2.74 14.25
CA ILE A 52 0.85 1.32 13.90
C ILE A 52 0.43 0.52 15.15
N LEU A 53 -0.70 -0.16 15.06
CA LEU A 53 -1.32 -0.91 16.15
C LEU A 53 -1.44 -2.39 15.79
N THR A 54 -1.64 -3.28 16.75
CA THR A 54 -1.84 -4.71 16.44
C THR A 54 -3.21 -4.95 15.82
N ILE A 55 -3.26 -5.70 14.72
CA ILE A 55 -4.51 -6.04 13.99
C ILE A 55 -5.52 -6.67 14.93
N LYS A 56 -5.09 -7.64 15.75
CA LYS A 56 -5.94 -8.35 16.72
C LYS A 56 -6.75 -7.40 17.64
N ARG A 57 -6.20 -6.23 17.98
CA ARG A 57 -6.85 -5.27 18.86
C ARG A 57 -7.76 -4.28 18.12
N LYS A 58 -7.46 -3.98 16.85
CA LYS A 58 -8.03 -2.84 16.13
C LYS A 58 -8.87 -3.19 14.92
N GLU A 59 -8.80 -4.42 14.43
CA GLU A 59 -9.56 -4.87 13.27
C GLU A 59 -11.07 -4.73 13.49
N LYS A 60 -11.60 -5.16 14.65
CA LYS A 60 -13.03 -5.00 14.96
C LYS A 60 -13.49 -3.53 14.86
N GLN A 61 -12.70 -2.60 15.40
CA GLN A 61 -12.99 -1.17 15.33
C GLN A 61 -13.00 -0.68 13.88
N LEU A 62 -12.00 -1.06 13.07
CA LEU A 62 -11.95 -0.69 11.65
C LEU A 62 -13.19 -1.20 10.90
N LEU A 63 -13.56 -2.47 11.09
CA LEU A 63 -14.71 -3.07 10.39
C LEU A 63 -16.02 -2.37 10.76
N GLU A 64 -16.23 -2.06 12.05
CA GLU A 64 -17.40 -1.29 12.50
C GLU A 64 -17.42 0.14 11.95
N ASP A 65 -16.26 0.79 11.88
CA ASP A 65 -16.14 2.15 11.34
C ASP A 65 -16.44 2.17 9.83
N LEU A 66 -15.97 1.17 9.09
CA LEU A 66 -16.28 0.99 7.66
C LEU A 66 -17.77 0.74 7.46
N GLU A 67 -18.38 -0.17 8.23
CA GLU A 67 -19.83 -0.47 8.17
C GLU A 67 -20.71 0.72 8.51
N LYS A 68 -20.28 1.57 9.44
CA LYS A 68 -20.97 2.82 9.81
C LYS A 68 -20.69 3.98 8.85
N ASN A 69 -20.04 3.72 7.72
CA ASN A 69 -19.67 4.74 6.73
C ASN A 69 -18.87 5.92 7.30
N LYS A 70 -18.05 5.69 8.34
CA LYS A 70 -17.15 6.73 8.84
C LYS A 70 -16.05 7.02 7.83
N LYS A 71 -15.61 8.28 7.75
CA LYS A 71 -14.58 8.69 6.78
C LYS A 71 -13.19 8.15 7.16
N ILE A 72 -12.77 7.08 6.49
CA ILE A 72 -11.43 6.50 6.56
C ILE A 72 -10.62 6.99 5.36
N GLU A 73 -9.48 7.64 5.59
CA GLU A 73 -8.62 8.18 4.52
C GLU A 73 -7.66 7.12 3.98
N SER A 74 -7.11 6.30 4.88
CA SER A 74 -6.23 5.19 4.50
C SER A 74 -6.17 4.08 5.54
N ILE A 75 -5.82 2.90 5.06
CA ILE A 75 -5.51 1.71 5.84
C ILE A 75 -4.14 1.21 5.40
N GLU A 76 -3.29 0.90 6.38
CA GLU A 76 -1.96 0.34 6.21
C GLU A 76 -1.93 -1.03 6.87
N ILE A 77 -1.42 -2.05 6.19
CA ILE A 77 -1.34 -3.43 6.69
C ILE A 77 0.10 -3.87 6.63
N ILE A 78 0.65 -4.30 7.77
CA ILE A 78 2.09 -4.46 7.94
C ILE A 78 2.42 -5.81 8.56
N THR A 79 3.45 -6.43 7.99
CA THR A 79 4.13 -7.60 8.55
C THR A 79 5.54 -7.22 8.93
N LYS A 80 5.94 -7.53 10.15
CA LYS A 80 7.25 -7.21 10.70
C LYS A 80 8.02 -8.49 10.95
N GLU A 81 9.33 -8.42 10.76
CA GLU A 81 10.22 -9.44 11.28
C GLU A 81 10.51 -9.15 12.74
N MET A 82 10.45 -10.21 13.56
CA MET A 82 10.64 -10.11 14.99
C MET A 82 11.59 -11.19 15.50
N GLU A 83 12.41 -10.81 16.47
CA GLU A 83 13.20 -11.73 17.29
C GLU A 83 12.70 -11.62 18.73
N GLY A 84 11.98 -12.64 19.20
CA GLY A 84 11.26 -12.56 20.47
C GLY A 84 10.23 -11.44 20.50
N LYS A 85 10.51 -10.37 21.26
CA LYS A 85 9.65 -9.16 21.36
C LYS A 85 10.18 -7.97 20.56
N GLU A 86 11.39 -8.09 20.01
CA GLU A 86 12.03 -7.00 19.26
C GLU A 86 11.58 -7.00 17.80
N ILE A 87 11.37 -5.80 17.25
CA ILE A 87 11.05 -5.61 15.83
C ILE A 87 12.37 -5.30 15.12
N LEU A 88 12.76 -6.16 14.18
CA LEU A 88 13.96 -5.96 13.37
C LEU A 88 13.68 -5.02 12.20
N TYR A 89 12.67 -5.33 11.38
CA TYR A 89 12.29 -4.53 10.22
C TYR A 89 10.89 -4.88 9.71
N ASN A 90 10.36 -4.09 8.76
CA ASN A 90 9.11 -4.42 8.07
C ASN A 90 9.38 -5.40 6.91
N LYS A 91 8.78 -6.60 6.94
CA LYS A 91 8.84 -7.58 5.85
C LYS A 91 8.00 -7.16 4.66
N SER A 92 6.80 -6.65 4.93
CA SER A 92 5.88 -6.22 3.89
C SER A 92 4.96 -5.13 4.38
N TYR A 93 4.41 -4.40 3.41
CA TYR A 93 3.50 -3.29 3.65
C TYR A 93 2.49 -3.21 2.52
N PHE A 94 1.22 -3.05 2.88
CA PHE A 94 0.12 -2.84 1.95
C PHE A 94 -0.62 -1.55 2.32
N LEU A 95 -0.77 -0.64 1.35
CA LEU A 95 -1.45 0.63 1.49
C LEU A 95 -2.77 0.60 0.72
N ILE A 96 -3.83 1.07 1.36
CA ILE A 96 -5.10 1.41 0.72
C ILE A 96 -5.41 2.86 1.09
N SER A 97 -5.34 3.78 0.15
CA SER A 97 -5.60 5.20 0.41
C SER A 97 -6.65 5.74 -0.55
N GLN A 98 -7.83 6.06 0.01
CA GLN A 98 -8.87 6.79 -0.72
C GLN A 98 -8.46 8.23 -0.97
N LYS A 99 -7.84 8.87 0.03
CA LYS A 99 -7.40 10.28 -0.05
C LYS A 99 -6.53 10.58 -1.26
N TYR A 100 -5.59 9.69 -1.55
CA TYR A 100 -4.64 9.86 -2.65
C TYR A 100 -4.95 8.97 -3.85
N GLY A 101 -6.01 8.15 -3.77
CA GLY A 101 -6.37 7.18 -4.80
C GLY A 101 -5.25 6.17 -5.08
N ILE A 102 -4.61 5.67 -4.02
CA ILE A 102 -3.44 4.78 -4.11
C ILE A 102 -3.78 3.43 -3.50
N ILE A 103 -3.43 2.37 -4.21
CA ILE A 103 -3.23 1.05 -3.60
C ILE A 103 -1.82 0.59 -3.95
N ALA A 104 -1.08 0.14 -2.94
CA ALA A 104 0.30 -0.25 -3.11
C ALA A 104 0.66 -1.45 -2.22
N PHE A 105 1.56 -2.28 -2.70
CA PHE A 105 2.16 -3.36 -1.94
C PHE A 105 3.66 -3.39 -2.20
N TRP A 106 4.44 -3.62 -1.15
CA TRP A 106 5.85 -3.95 -1.31
C TRP A 106 6.33 -4.90 -0.24
N THR A 107 7.34 -5.68 -0.59
CA THR A 107 8.00 -6.60 0.33
C THR A 107 9.47 -6.79 -0.01
N ASN A 108 10.26 -7.16 1.00
CA ASN A 108 11.64 -7.62 0.85
C ASN A 108 11.80 -9.14 1.04
N THR A 109 10.69 -9.87 1.17
CA THR A 109 10.65 -11.30 1.55
C THR A 109 9.86 -12.07 0.51
N ASN A 110 10.30 -13.28 0.14
CA ASN A 110 9.62 -14.16 -0.83
C ASN A 110 9.32 -13.51 -2.19
N ILE A 111 10.09 -12.50 -2.60
CA ILE A 111 9.83 -11.70 -3.81
C ILE A 111 9.60 -12.60 -5.05
N GLU A 112 10.48 -13.57 -5.28
CA GLU A 112 10.41 -14.46 -6.46
C GLU A 112 9.22 -15.44 -6.46
N LYS A 113 8.53 -15.60 -5.32
CA LYS A 113 7.33 -16.45 -5.22
C LYS A 113 6.04 -15.66 -5.44
N ILE A 114 6.10 -14.33 -5.37
CA ILE A 114 4.92 -13.47 -5.39
C ILE A 114 4.61 -13.08 -6.84
N ASN A 115 3.37 -13.31 -7.25
CA ASN A 115 2.89 -12.84 -8.54
C ASN A 115 2.43 -11.37 -8.44
N PHE A 116 3.35 -10.44 -8.71
CA PHE A 116 3.06 -9.00 -8.66
C PHE A 116 2.09 -8.53 -9.76
N GLU A 117 2.04 -9.22 -10.90
CA GLU A 117 1.10 -8.90 -11.98
C GLU A 117 -0.34 -9.27 -11.60
N GLU A 118 -0.55 -10.45 -11.01
CA GLU A 118 -1.85 -10.85 -10.44
C GLU A 118 -2.29 -9.85 -9.35
N ILE A 119 -1.37 -9.44 -8.48
CA ILE A 119 -1.66 -8.45 -7.45
C ILE A 119 -2.10 -7.12 -8.06
N LEU A 120 -1.37 -6.64 -9.07
CA LEU A 120 -1.70 -5.41 -9.78
C LEU A 120 -3.11 -5.48 -10.39
N GLU A 121 -3.45 -6.59 -11.04
CA GLU A 121 -4.73 -6.73 -11.71
C GLU A 121 -5.92 -6.77 -10.73
N GLU A 122 -5.74 -7.44 -9.58
CA GLU A 122 -6.71 -7.41 -8.49
C GLU A 122 -6.90 -5.99 -7.91
N MET A 123 -5.82 -5.20 -7.78
CA MET A 123 -5.91 -3.82 -7.29
C MET A 123 -6.77 -2.91 -8.18
N LYS A 124 -6.88 -3.20 -9.50
CA LYS A 124 -7.70 -2.40 -10.45
C LYS A 124 -9.20 -2.47 -10.19
N LYS A 125 -9.66 -3.46 -9.43
CA LYS A 125 -11.05 -3.56 -8.98
C LYS A 125 -11.42 -2.36 -8.09
N TYR A 126 -10.46 -1.84 -7.35
CA TYR A 126 -10.66 -0.80 -6.34
C TYR A 126 -10.14 0.58 -6.74
N VAL A 127 -9.32 0.68 -7.78
CA VAL A 127 -8.77 1.95 -8.28
C VAL A 127 -8.86 1.99 -9.80
N GLU A 128 -9.36 3.09 -10.33
CA GLU A 128 -9.25 3.43 -11.74
C GLU A 128 -7.81 3.86 -12.01
N PRO A 129 -7.04 3.09 -12.79
CA PRO A 129 -5.61 3.31 -12.90
C PRO A 129 -5.33 4.58 -13.70
N GLY A 130 -4.56 5.48 -13.10
CA GLY A 130 -3.81 6.50 -13.84
C GLY A 130 -2.38 6.00 -14.07
N ILE A 131 -1.69 5.67 -12.99
CA ILE A 131 -0.35 5.09 -12.98
C ILE A 131 -0.44 3.65 -12.49
N GLU A 132 0.25 2.74 -13.19
CA GLU A 132 0.54 1.37 -12.76
C GLU A 132 2.05 1.16 -12.80
N GLU A 133 2.64 0.59 -11.77
CA GLU A 133 4.07 0.29 -11.80
C GLU A 133 4.44 -0.92 -10.96
N ILE A 134 5.37 -1.72 -11.48
CA ILE A 134 6.05 -2.80 -10.77
C ILE A 134 7.55 -2.56 -10.92
N CYS A 135 8.26 -2.40 -9.81
CA CYS A 135 9.70 -2.10 -9.83
C CYS A 135 10.43 -2.62 -8.58
N ASP A 136 11.75 -2.78 -8.72
CA ASP A 136 12.65 -3.09 -7.62
C ASP A 136 13.24 -1.81 -7.03
N TRP A 137 13.22 -1.74 -5.70
CA TRP A 137 13.65 -0.61 -4.89
C TRP A 137 14.81 -0.99 -3.98
N GLU A 138 15.97 -0.39 -4.23
CA GLU A 138 17.21 -0.66 -3.55
C GLU A 138 17.59 0.51 -2.64
N SER A 139 16.87 0.62 -1.51
CA SER A 139 17.18 1.59 -0.48
C SER A 139 16.72 1.14 0.91
N GLY A 140 17.46 1.55 1.94
CA GLY A 140 17.03 1.46 3.33
C GLY A 140 15.78 2.30 3.62
N SER A 141 15.55 3.36 2.82
CA SER A 141 14.35 4.19 2.93
C SER A 141 13.07 3.47 2.48
N SER A 142 11.94 3.87 3.05
CA SER A 142 10.61 3.41 2.63
C SER A 142 10.25 3.97 1.25
N PRO A 143 9.66 3.17 0.35
CA PRO A 143 9.21 3.67 -0.96
C PRO A 143 7.92 4.50 -0.88
N ILE A 144 7.31 4.65 0.30
CA ILE A 144 6.04 5.35 0.50
C ILE A 144 6.01 6.76 -0.12
N VAL A 145 7.11 7.52 -0.03
CA VAL A 145 7.21 8.88 -0.61
C VAL A 145 7.18 8.83 -2.14
N TYR A 146 7.82 7.82 -2.73
CA TYR A 146 7.79 7.60 -4.17
C TYR A 146 6.37 7.22 -4.62
N VAL A 147 5.74 6.27 -3.92
CA VAL A 147 4.38 5.81 -4.20
C VAL A 147 3.35 6.96 -4.13
N HIS A 148 3.44 7.84 -3.13
CA HIS A 148 2.52 8.98 -3.02
C HIS A 148 2.66 10.01 -4.13
N ASN A 149 3.89 10.37 -4.46
CA ASN A 149 4.14 11.51 -5.32
C ASN A 149 4.29 11.11 -6.79
N GLY A 150 4.64 9.86 -7.08
CA GLY A 150 5.00 9.38 -8.41
C GLY A 150 6.17 10.17 -8.99
N GLU A 151 6.18 10.34 -10.32
CA GLU A 151 7.28 11.02 -11.02
C GLU A 151 7.42 12.52 -10.76
N SER A 152 6.38 13.20 -10.26
CA SER A 152 6.42 14.66 -10.10
C SER A 152 7.47 15.11 -9.08
N THR A 153 7.77 14.30 -8.05
CA THR A 153 8.92 14.52 -7.14
C THR A 153 10.27 14.12 -7.72
N ILE A 154 10.29 13.25 -8.74
CA ILE A 154 11.53 12.72 -9.32
C ILE A 154 12.29 13.82 -10.06
N LYS A 155 11.57 14.63 -10.87
CA LYS A 155 12.18 15.71 -11.66
C LYS A 155 12.90 16.77 -10.82
N ARG A 156 12.57 16.92 -9.52
CA ARG A 156 13.17 17.94 -8.65
C ARG A 156 14.49 17.52 -7.98
N THR A 157 14.79 16.22 -7.85
CA THR A 157 15.99 15.81 -7.08
C THR A 157 16.78 14.61 -7.62
N GLY A 158 16.25 13.77 -8.52
CA GLY A 158 16.94 12.55 -9.00
C GLY A 158 17.13 11.42 -7.96
N LYS A 159 17.28 11.78 -6.67
CA LYS A 159 17.59 10.91 -5.52
C LYS A 159 16.68 9.68 -5.32
N PHE A 160 15.49 9.64 -5.92
CA PHE A 160 14.57 8.51 -5.84
C PHE A 160 14.64 7.60 -7.07
N GLN A 161 14.99 8.13 -8.25
CA GLN A 161 15.25 7.33 -9.46
C GLN A 161 16.44 6.40 -9.24
N ASP A 162 17.49 6.90 -8.59
CA ASP A 162 18.70 6.11 -8.29
C ASP A 162 18.42 4.90 -7.39
N LYS A 163 17.26 4.86 -6.74
CA LYS A 163 16.83 3.74 -5.89
C LYS A 163 16.06 2.69 -6.66
N ILE A 164 15.62 2.98 -7.88
CA ILE A 164 14.90 2.02 -8.73
C ILE A 164 15.92 1.34 -9.64
N THR A 165 16.07 0.04 -9.49
CA THR A 165 17.08 -0.72 -10.25
C THR A 165 16.48 -1.44 -11.44
N VAL A 166 15.25 -1.95 -11.31
CA VAL A 166 14.54 -2.66 -12.37
C VAL A 166 13.09 -2.19 -12.43
N ILE A 167 12.59 -1.93 -13.64
CA ILE A 167 11.17 -1.65 -13.91
C ILE A 167 10.63 -2.82 -14.71
N TYR A 168 9.69 -3.57 -14.13
CA TYR A 168 9.02 -4.70 -14.78
C TYR A 168 7.79 -4.25 -15.56
N LYS A 169 7.07 -3.27 -15.01
CA LYS A 169 5.90 -2.68 -15.65
C LYS A 169 5.81 -1.22 -15.28
N LYS A 170 5.44 -0.39 -16.26
CA LYS A 170 5.11 1.01 -16.04
C LYS A 170 4.08 1.46 -17.07
N VAL A 171 2.94 1.92 -16.58
CA VAL A 171 1.90 2.56 -17.36
C VAL A 171 1.64 3.90 -16.70
N THR A 172 1.71 4.96 -17.49
CA THR A 172 1.38 6.32 -17.08
C THR A 172 0.40 6.89 -18.10
N PRO A 173 -0.55 7.76 -17.73
CA PRO A 173 -1.34 8.45 -18.72
C PRO A 173 -0.38 9.34 -19.52
N LEU A 174 -0.45 9.29 -20.85
CA LEU A 174 0.12 10.36 -21.66
C LEU A 174 -0.63 11.64 -21.30
N ASP A 175 0.03 12.54 -20.56
CA ASP A 175 -0.37 13.92 -20.28
C ASP A 175 -1.85 14.19 -19.98
N ILE A 176 -2.43 13.52 -18.97
CA ILE A 176 -3.68 14.00 -18.36
C ILE A 176 -3.33 14.61 -16.99
N PRO A 177 -3.50 15.94 -16.80
CA PRO A 177 -3.22 16.58 -15.54
C PRO A 177 -4.10 15.96 -14.46
N ILE A 178 -3.50 15.38 -13.43
CA ILE A 178 -4.20 15.11 -12.18
C ILE A 178 -4.36 16.49 -11.51
N GLU A 179 -5.58 17.04 -11.52
CA GLU A 179 -5.86 18.25 -10.75
C GLU A 179 -5.54 17.98 -9.28
N VAL A 180 -4.70 18.85 -8.71
CA VAL A 180 -4.20 18.82 -7.33
C VAL A 180 -5.17 19.57 -6.42
#